data_AF-A0A6N7Y2F5-F1
#
_entry.id   AF-A0A6N7Y2F5-F1
#
_cell.length_a   1.000
_cell.length_b   1.000
_cell.length_c   1.000
_cell.angle_alpha   90.00
_cell.angle_beta   90.00
_cell.angle_gamma   90.00
#
_symmetry.space_group_name_H-M   'P 1'
#
loop_
_entity.id
_entity.type
_entity.pdbx_description
1 polymer ?
#
loop_
_entity_poly.entity_id
_entity_poly.type
_entity_poly.pdbx_seq_one_letter_code
_entity_poly.pdbx_strand_id
1 'polypeptide(L)'
;MKYISGKDINIGIILVVLVVVTFVIGVTKWPFFILSATFLFSYIRIDKKRLRCPNCGGFENLERLLFAKKRNYHCRHCGEKINIR
;
A
#
# COMPACT_ATOMS: atom_id res chain seq x y z
N MET A 1 -15.77 -2.15 14.39
CA MET A 1 -15.45 -2.37 12.96
C MET A 1 -14.06 -1.84 12.67
N LYS A 2 -13.14 -2.68 12.19
CA LYS A 2 -11.82 -2.23 11.79
C LYS A 2 -11.92 -1.53 10.44
N TYR A 3 -11.31 -0.36 10.30
CA TYR A 3 -11.34 0.45 9.08
C TYR A 3 -9.92 0.68 8.59
N ILE A 4 -9.77 0.85 7.28
CA ILE A 4 -8.51 1.28 6.66
C ILE A 4 -8.58 2.80 6.51
N SER A 5 -7.55 3.54 6.94
CA SER A 5 -7.57 4.97 6.70
C SER A 5 -7.23 5.27 5.24
N GLY A 6 -8.03 6.09 4.57
CA GLY A 6 -7.74 6.55 3.22
C GLY A 6 -6.40 7.30 3.12
N LYS A 7 -5.93 7.88 4.23
CA LYS A 7 -4.59 8.48 4.32
C LYS A 7 -3.48 7.44 4.19
N ASP A 8 -3.66 6.26 4.80
CA ASP A 8 -2.68 5.17 4.74
C ASP A 8 -2.55 4.62 3.30
N ILE A 9 -3.65 4.60 2.53
CA ILE A 9 -3.65 4.23 1.10
C ILE A 9 -2.82 5.25 0.29
N ASN A 10 -3.05 6.55 0.49
CA ASN A 10 -2.29 7.60 -0.19
C ASN A 10 -0.79 7.53 0.16
N ILE A 11 -0.45 7.30 1.43
CA ILE A 11 0.94 7.13 1.87
C ILE A 11 1.56 5.91 1.18
N GLY A 12 0.84 4.81 1.07
CA GLY A 12 1.27 3.62 0.32
C GLY A 12 1.56 3.93 -1.15
N ILE A 13 0.69 4.68 -1.83
CA ILE A 13 0.88 5.10 -3.23
C ILE A 13 2.13 5.98 -3.35
N ILE A 14 2.26 6.99 -2.50
CA ILE A 14 3.41 7.91 -2.51
C ILE A 14 4.72 7.13 -2.29
N LEU A 15 4.72 6.14 -1.40
CA LEU A 15 5.86 5.26 -1.16
C LEU A 15 6.23 4.43 -2.40
N VAL A 16 5.26 3.84 -3.10
CA VAL A 16 5.52 3.11 -4.35
C VAL A 16 6.13 4.04 -5.40
N VAL A 17 5.58 5.24 -5.56
CA VAL A 17 6.11 6.24 -6.49
C VAL A 17 7.55 6.63 -6.11
N LEU A 18 7.83 6.89 -4.83
CA LEU A 18 9.17 7.18 -4.32
C LEU A 18 10.16 6.03 -4.57
N VAL A 19 9.74 4.79 -4.37
CA VAL A 19 10.55 3.60 -4.67
C VAL A 19 10.93 3.57 -6.14
N VAL A 20 9.97 3.76 -7.05
CA VAL A 20 10.24 3.76 -8.50
C VAL A 20 11.18 4.89 -8.89
N VAL A 21 10.93 6.11 -8.42
CA VAL A 21 11.79 7.27 -8.71
C VAL A 21 13.21 7.06 -8.18
N THR A 22 13.36 6.63 -6.93
CA THR A 22 14.67 6.36 -6.34
C THR A 22 15.39 5.19 -7.01
N PHE A 23 14.66 4.18 -7.48
CA PHE A 23 15.23 3.07 -8.24
C PHE A 23 15.78 3.53 -9.59
N VAL A 24 15.02 4.34 -10.35
CA VAL A 24 15.47 4.91 -11.63
C VAL A 24 16.71 5.80 -11.44
N ILE A 25 16.73 6.63 -10.40
CA ILE A 25 17.92 7.44 -10.04
C ILE A 25 19.08 6.54 -9.60
N GLY A 26 18.78 5.44 -8.91
CA GLY A 26 19.73 4.41 -8.49
C GLY A 26 20.52 3.77 -9.62
N VAL A 27 19.87 3.54 -10.77
CA VAL A 27 20.54 3.03 -11.98
C VAL A 27 21.68 3.95 -12.40
N THR A 28 21.51 5.27 -12.26
CA THR A 28 22.54 6.27 -12.60
C THR A 28 23.52 6.52 -11.45
N LYS A 29 23.08 6.39 -10.19
CA LYS A 29 23.87 6.66 -8.98
C LYS A 29 23.69 5.56 -7.95
N TRP A 30 24.69 4.68 -7.85
CA TRP A 30 24.78 3.56 -6.92
C TRP A 30 24.26 3.79 -5.48
N PRO A 31 24.55 4.91 -4.78
CA PRO A 31 24.06 5.10 -3.41
C PRO A 31 22.53 5.18 -3.28
N PHE A 32 21.81 5.54 -4.35
CA PHE A 32 20.35 5.59 -4.34
C PHE A 32 19.69 4.20 -4.33
N PHE A 33 20.42 3.13 -4.65
CA PHE A 33 19.92 1.76 -4.48
C PHE A 33 19.65 1.41 -3.01
N ILE A 34 20.52 1.86 -2.10
CA ILE A 34 20.36 1.60 -0.65
C ILE A 34 19.12 2.33 -0.12
N LEU A 35 18.89 3.55 -0.60
CA LEU A 35 17.67 4.32 -0.32
C LEU A 35 16.43 3.60 -0.86
N SER A 36 16.46 3.15 -2.12
CA SER A 36 15.34 2.42 -2.73
C SER A 36 14.99 1.14 -1.94
N ALA A 37 15.99 0.36 -1.53
CA ALA A 37 15.79 -0.83 -0.69
C ALA A 37 15.14 -0.50 0.67
N THR A 38 15.55 0.60 1.30
CA THR A 38 14.99 1.08 2.57
C THR A 38 13.52 1.49 2.43
N PHE A 39 13.18 2.22 1.36
CA PHE A 39 11.80 2.57 1.05
C PHE A 39 10.94 1.35 0.73
N LEU A 40 11.49 0.38 0.00
CA LEU A 40 10.80 -0.87 -0.34
C LEU A 40 10.48 -1.69 0.91
N PHE A 41 11.41 -1.78 1.87
CA PHE A 41 11.18 -2.46 3.14
C PHE A 41 10.12 -1.75 3.98
N SER A 42 10.15 -0.42 4.01
CA SER A 42 9.16 0.41 4.69
C SER A 42 7.76 0.22 4.08
N TYR A 43 7.68 0.17 2.75
CA TYR A 43 6.45 -0.11 2.01
C TYR A 43 5.88 -1.49 2.36
N ILE A 44 6.70 -2.56 2.32
CA ILE A 44 6.24 -3.92 2.68
C ILE A 44 5.70 -3.96 4.11
N ARG A 45 6.32 -3.24 5.04
CA ARG A 45 5.88 -3.20 6.44
C ARG A 45 4.54 -2.50 6.61
N ILE A 46 4.33 -1.40 5.88
CA ILE A 46 3.06 -0.66 5.86
C ILE A 46 1.98 -1.47 5.14
N ASP A 47 2.32 -2.11 4.02
CA ASP A 47 1.43 -2.99 3.28
C ASP A 47 0.87 -4.08 4.20
N LYS A 48 1.77 -4.79 4.86
CA LYS A 48 1.43 -5.91 5.76
C LYS A 48 0.61 -5.47 6.98
N LYS A 49 0.76 -4.24 7.46
CA LYS A 49 0.06 -3.74 8.66
C LYS A 49 -1.21 -2.96 8.38
N ARG A 50 -1.29 -2.24 7.26
CA ARG A 50 -2.33 -1.21 7.04
C ARG A 50 -3.12 -1.35 5.74
N LEU A 51 -2.58 -2.05 4.75
CA LEU A 51 -3.24 -2.21 3.45
C LEU A 51 -3.93 -3.57 3.30
N ARG A 52 -3.61 -4.53 4.16
CA ARG A 52 -4.32 -5.81 4.22
C ARG A 52 -5.71 -5.65 4.79
N CYS A 53 -6.61 -6.54 4.35
CA CYS A 53 -7.96 -6.59 4.88
C CYS A 53 -7.90 -6.71 6.41
N PRO A 54 -8.55 -5.82 7.16
CA PRO A 54 -8.38 -5.78 8.61
C PRO A 54 -9.06 -6.97 9.31
N ASN A 55 -9.91 -7.71 8.60
CA ASN A 55 -10.58 -8.88 9.14
C ASN A 55 -9.84 -10.18 8.86
N CYS A 56 -9.47 -10.45 7.61
CA CYS A 56 -8.79 -11.70 7.23
C CYS A 56 -7.28 -11.58 7.02
N GLY A 57 -6.72 -10.37 7.00
CA GLY A 57 -5.31 -10.14 6.65
C GLY A 57 -4.99 -10.45 5.18
N GLY A 58 -6.01 -10.65 4.35
CA GLY A 58 -5.86 -10.89 2.92
C GLY A 58 -5.23 -9.70 2.19
N PHE A 59 -4.37 -9.99 1.23
CA PHE A 59 -3.77 -8.99 0.36
C PHE A 59 -4.83 -8.48 -0.63
N GLU A 60 -5.01 -7.16 -0.70
CA GLU A 60 -5.86 -6.48 -1.68
C GLU A 60 -5.00 -5.49 -2.44
N ASN A 61 -5.19 -5.40 -3.76
CA ASN A 61 -4.42 -4.45 -4.58
C ASN A 61 -4.71 -3.01 -4.17
N LEU A 62 -3.67 -2.18 -4.18
CA LEU A 62 -3.74 -0.76 -3.85
C LEU A 62 -4.77 0.00 -4.71
N GLU A 63 -4.84 -0.33 -6.01
CA GLU A 63 -5.89 0.19 -6.89
C GLU A 63 -7.30 -0.20 -6.43
N ARG A 64 -7.51 -1.46 -6.04
CA ARG A 64 -8.82 -1.93 -5.54
C ARG A 64 -9.22 -1.23 -4.25
N LEU A 65 -8.26 -0.99 -3.35
CA LEU A 65 -8.45 -0.19 -2.14
C LEU A 65 -8.80 1.27 -2.48
N LEU A 66 -8.17 1.84 -3.52
CA LEU A 66 -8.50 3.19 -4.00
C LEU A 66 -9.93 3.26 -4.55
N PHE A 67 -10.38 2.25 -5.30
CA PHE A 67 -11.76 2.14 -5.77
C PHE A 67 -12.76 1.93 -4.61
N ALA A 68 -12.37 1.16 -3.59
CA ALA A 68 -13.16 0.95 -2.39
C ALA A 68 -13.38 2.22 -1.56
N LYS A 69 -12.55 3.26 -1.76
CA LYS A 69 -12.76 4.57 -1.13
C LYS A 69 -14.01 5.28 -1.65
N LYS A 70 -14.40 5.03 -2.91
CA LYS A 70 -15.56 5.67 -3.57
C LYS A 70 -16.82 4.81 -3.54
N ARG A 71 -16.70 3.48 -3.43
CA ARG A 71 -17.84 2.54 -3.43
C ARG A 71 -17.69 1.49 -2.35
N ASN A 72 -18.82 1.01 -1.85
CA ASN A 72 -18.87 -0.16 -0.97
C ASN A 72 -18.20 -1.36 -1.68
N TYR A 73 -17.06 -1.79 -1.15
CA TYR A 73 -16.26 -2.87 -1.72
C TYR A 73 -16.11 -3.99 -0.71
N HIS A 74 -16.16 -5.23 -1.19
CA HIS A 74 -16.02 -6.42 -0.37
C HIS A 74 -14.65 -7.06 -0.62
N CYS A 75 -14.01 -7.54 0.45
CA CYS A 75 -12.74 -8.23 0.34
C CYS A 75 -12.91 -9.54 -0.44
N ARG A 76 -12.00 -9.83 -1.37
CA ARG A 76 -12.04 -11.07 -2.18
C ARG A 76 -11.78 -12.34 -1.37
N HIS A 77 -11.13 -12.24 -0.21
CA HIS A 77 -10.81 -13.41 0.62
C HIS A 77 -11.88 -13.75 1.65
N CYS A 78 -12.44 -12.77 2.35
CA CYS A 78 -13.45 -13.02 3.38
C CYS A 78 -14.87 -12.56 3.02
N GLY A 79 -15.05 -11.87 1.89
CA GLY A 79 -16.36 -11.34 1.48
C GLY A 79 -16.85 -10.15 2.32
N GLU A 80 -16.11 -9.74 3.35
CA GLU A 80 -16.55 -8.64 4.21
C GLU A 80 -16.32 -7.28 3.59
N LYS A 81 -17.19 -6.34 3.97
CA LYS A 81 -17.14 -4.96 3.52
C LYS A 81 -15.90 -4.26 4.07
N ILE A 82 -15.05 -3.79 3.17
CA ILE A 82 -13.89 -2.97 3.51
C ILE A 82 -14.40 -1.55 3.75
N ASN A 83 -14.32 -1.09 5.00
CA ASN A 83 -14.71 0.27 5.34
C ASN A 83 -13.47 1.17 5.33
N ILE A 84 -13.45 2.15 4.44
CA ILE A 84 -12.35 3.12 4.30
C ILE A 84 -12.81 4.45 4.86
N ARG A 85 -12.03 5.03 5.79
CA ARG A 85 -12.33 6.31 6.45
C ARG A 85 -11.26 7.36 6.20
#